data_AF-A0A4P5NVV2-F1
#
_entry.id   AF-A0A4P5NVV2-F1
#
_cell.length_a   1.000
_cell.length_b   1.000
_cell.length_c   1.000
_cell.angle_alpha   90.00
_cell.angle_beta   90.00
_cell.angle_gamma   90.00
#
_symmetry.space_group_name_H-M   'P 1'
#
loop_
_entity.id
_entity.type
_entity.pdbx_description
1 polymer ?
#
loop_
_entity_poly.entity_id
_entity_poly.type
_entity_poly.pdbx_seq_one_letter_code
_entity_poly.pdbx_strand_id
1 'polypeptide(L)'
;MISVRPLTTLPFFPLLLGGCAFRGAPSFPVVGAYFPAWMVCGLTGVAVSLGLRVVFVLTGVDAILSFRLFTYVALGVLAALAVWLVAFGPG
;
A
#
# COMPACT_ATOMS: atom_id res chain seq x y z
N MET A 1 -2.68 7.23 25.15
CA MET A 1 -2.84 8.53 24.50
C MET A 1 -1.47 9.01 24.06
N ILE A 2 -1.12 8.76 22.80
CA ILE A 2 0.17 9.16 22.21
C ILE A 2 0.17 10.67 22.01
N SER A 3 0.88 11.38 22.89
CA SER A 3 1.12 12.82 22.78
C SER A 3 2.10 13.06 21.63
N VAL A 4 1.57 13.30 20.45
CA VAL A 4 2.33 13.79 19.30
C VAL A 4 2.68 15.25 19.56
N ARG A 5 3.86 15.47 20.15
CA ARG A 5 4.43 16.82 20.31
C ARG A 5 4.53 17.46 18.92
N PRO A 6 3.86 18.60 18.67
CA PRO A 6 3.83 19.21 17.36
C PRO A 6 5.21 19.81 17.09
N LEU A 7 5.99 19.14 16.24
CA LEU A 7 7.27 19.68 15.80
C LEU A 7 6.99 20.70 14.68
N THR A 8 6.94 21.95 15.09
CA THR A 8 6.61 23.17 14.36
C THR A 8 7.65 23.58 13.33
N THR A 9 8.09 22.71 12.41
CA THR A 9 9.11 23.10 11.41
C THR A 9 8.97 22.34 10.08
N LEU A 10 7.99 22.71 9.24
CA LEU A 10 8.00 22.69 7.76
C LEU A 10 6.56 22.81 7.25
N PRO A 11 6.11 23.97 6.74
CA PRO A 11 4.72 24.17 6.30
C PRO A 11 4.34 23.32 5.08
N PHE A 12 5.31 22.67 4.43
CA PHE A 12 5.12 21.84 3.24
C PHE A 12 4.95 20.34 3.56
N PHE A 13 5.36 19.89 4.74
CA PHE A 13 5.36 18.48 5.11
C PHE A 13 3.95 17.82 5.25
N PRO A 14 2.90 18.50 5.74
CA PRO A 14 1.60 17.83 5.91
C PRO A 14 0.87 17.61 4.58
N LEU A 15 1.20 18.33 3.51
CA LEU A 15 0.58 18.12 2.19
C LEU A 15 1.02 16.81 1.54
N LEU A 16 2.27 16.36 1.78
CA LEU A 16 2.76 15.08 1.25
C LEU A 16 2.28 13.86 2.07
N LEU A 17 1.88 14.06 3.34
CA LEU A 17 1.44 12.99 4.25
C LEU A 17 -0.08 12.97 4.51
N GLY A 18 -0.89 13.63 3.66
CA GLY A 18 -2.34 13.69 3.81
C GLY A 18 -3.04 12.33 3.93
N GLY A 19 -2.42 11.25 3.42
CA GLY A 19 -2.93 9.88 3.56
C GLY A 19 -3.02 9.38 5.02
N CYS A 20 -2.18 9.86 5.93
CA CYS A 20 -2.24 9.48 7.35
C CYS A 20 -3.36 10.19 8.12
N ALA A 21 -3.75 11.40 7.67
CA ALA A 21 -4.79 12.21 8.29
C ALA A 21 -6.20 11.86 7.80
N PHE A 22 -6.31 11.12 6.69
CA PHE A 22 -7.57 10.96 5.96
C PHE A 22 -8.65 10.14 6.71
N ARG A 23 -8.27 9.28 7.67
CA ARG A 23 -9.25 8.58 8.55
C ARG A 23 -8.68 7.91 9.80
N GLY A 24 -7.41 8.13 10.15
CA GLY A 24 -6.69 7.29 11.11
C GLY A 24 -6.52 5.85 10.60
N ALA A 25 -5.50 5.12 11.05
CA ALA A 25 -5.31 3.74 10.61
C ALA A 25 -6.50 2.86 11.07
N PRO A 26 -7.38 2.40 10.16
CA PRO A 26 -8.54 1.62 10.55
C PRO A 26 -8.05 0.28 11.10
N SER A 27 -8.46 -0.07 12.31
CA SER A 27 -8.16 -1.37 12.91
C SER A 27 -9.45 -2.14 13.11
N PHE A 28 -9.46 -3.38 12.64
CA PHE A 28 -10.62 -4.26 12.72
C PHE A 28 -10.37 -5.32 13.80
N PRO A 29 -11.30 -5.52 14.75
CA PRO A 29 -11.20 -6.60 15.71
C PRO A 29 -11.51 -7.95 15.03
N VAL A 30 -10.55 -8.87 15.04
CA VAL A 30 -10.70 -10.24 14.50
C VAL A 30 -10.22 -11.22 15.58
N VAL A 31 -11.12 -12.05 16.09
CA VAL A 31 -10.83 -13.10 17.10
C VAL A 31 -10.04 -12.55 18.32
N GLY A 32 -10.43 -11.37 18.82
CA GLY A 32 -9.79 -10.73 19.97
C GLY A 32 -8.47 -10.00 19.67
N ALA A 33 -7.97 -10.00 18.43
CA ALA A 33 -6.80 -9.24 18.00
C ALA A 33 -7.19 -8.10 17.04
N TYR A 34 -6.49 -6.97 17.13
CA TYR A 34 -6.73 -5.81 16.25
C TYR A 34 -5.82 -5.87 15.03
N PHE A 35 -6.39 -6.11 13.85
CA PHE A 35 -5.64 -6.14 12.59
C PHE A 35 -5.87 -4.83 11.82
N PRO A 36 -4.80 -4.15 11.39
CA PRO A 36 -4.94 -2.90 10.67
C PRO A 36 -5.29 -3.16 9.19
N ALA A 37 -6.12 -2.30 8.63
CA ALA A 37 -6.61 -2.40 7.26
C ALA A 37 -5.50 -2.48 6.19
N TRP A 38 -4.37 -1.83 6.45
CA TRP A 38 -3.27 -1.74 5.49
C TRP A 38 -2.60 -3.10 5.27
N MET A 39 -2.67 -4.01 6.25
CA MET A 39 -2.16 -5.37 6.08
C MET A 39 -2.97 -6.15 5.05
N VAL A 40 -4.29 -5.96 5.02
CA VAL A 40 -5.16 -6.58 4.02
C VAL A 40 -4.84 -6.02 2.63
N CYS A 41 -4.72 -4.68 2.51
CA CYS A 41 -4.32 -4.04 1.25
C CYS A 41 -2.93 -4.52 0.78
N GLY A 42 -1.97 -4.63 1.70
CA GLY A 42 -0.64 -5.17 1.43
C GLY A 42 -0.70 -6.62 0.92
N LEU A 43 -1.46 -7.49 1.58
CA LEU A 43 -1.68 -8.87 1.14
C LEU A 43 -2.28 -8.94 -0.25
N THR A 44 -3.27 -8.09 -0.56
CA THR A 44 -3.83 -8.03 -1.92
C THR A 44 -2.80 -7.57 -2.95
N GLY A 45 -1.96 -6.58 -2.64
CA GLY A 45 -0.86 -6.16 -3.52
C GLY A 45 0.19 -7.26 -3.73
N VAL A 46 0.50 -8.04 -2.69
CA VAL A 46 1.39 -9.21 -2.80
C VAL A 46 0.76 -10.27 -3.72
N ALA A 47 -0.52 -10.61 -3.53
CA ALA A 47 -1.22 -11.55 -4.39
C ALA A 47 -1.21 -11.09 -5.87
N VAL A 48 -1.47 -9.81 -6.11
CA VAL A 48 -1.43 -9.20 -7.45
C VAL A 48 -0.03 -9.27 -8.06
N SER A 49 1.03 -8.90 -7.32
CA SER A 49 2.41 -8.95 -7.82
C SER A 49 2.89 -10.38 -8.14
N LEU A 50 2.49 -11.37 -7.34
CA LEU A 50 2.74 -12.78 -7.63
C LEU A 50 2.00 -13.22 -8.90
N GLY A 51 0.73 -12.86 -9.06
CA GLY A 51 -0.06 -13.17 -10.26
C GLY A 51 0.56 -12.57 -11.52
N LEU A 52 0.93 -11.28 -11.47
CA LEU A 52 1.63 -10.59 -12.56
C LEU A 52 2.94 -11.31 -12.90
N ARG A 53 3.76 -11.67 -11.90
CA ARG A 53 5.01 -12.39 -12.13
C ARG A 53 4.78 -13.70 -12.87
N VAL A 54 3.75 -14.47 -12.52
CA VAL A 54 3.41 -15.71 -13.23
C VAL A 54 3.03 -15.43 -14.68
N VAL A 55 2.14 -14.45 -14.93
CA VAL A 55 1.70 -14.08 -16.28
C VAL A 55 2.87 -13.62 -17.16
N PHE A 56 3.78 -12.81 -16.62
CA PHE A 56 4.91 -12.28 -17.37
C PHE A 56 5.99 -13.33 -17.68
N VAL A 57 6.23 -14.29 -16.77
CA VAL A 57 7.08 -15.45 -17.04
C VAL A 57 6.49 -16.31 -18.14
N LEU A 58 5.17 -16.54 -18.12
CA LEU A 58 4.48 -17.34 -19.15
C LEU A 58 4.45 -16.66 -20.53
N THR A 59 4.39 -15.33 -20.57
CA THR A 59 4.34 -14.56 -21.82
C THR A 59 5.72 -14.28 -22.44
N GLY A 60 6.82 -14.69 -21.77
CA GLY A 60 8.18 -14.54 -22.30
C GLY A 60 8.73 -13.11 -22.32
N VAL A 61 7.94 -12.13 -21.86
CA VAL A 61 8.32 -10.70 -21.76
C VAL A 61 9.45 -10.48 -20.75
N ASP A 62 9.64 -11.44 -19.85
CA ASP A 62 10.73 -11.46 -18.89
C ASP A 62 12.07 -11.14 -19.60
N ALA A 63 12.34 -11.71 -20.78
CA ALA A 63 13.59 -11.52 -21.54
C ALA A 63 14.00 -10.05 -21.82
N ILE A 64 13.06 -9.10 -21.81
CA ILE A 64 13.30 -7.67 -22.10
C ILE A 64 13.47 -6.86 -20.80
N LEU A 65 12.98 -7.37 -19.67
CA LEU A 65 13.05 -6.67 -18.39
C LEU A 65 14.39 -6.94 -17.69
N SER A 66 15.26 -5.92 -17.66
CA SER A 66 16.55 -5.94 -16.96
C SER A 66 16.41 -5.85 -15.43
N PHE A 67 15.30 -5.30 -14.91
CA PHE A 67 15.02 -5.10 -13.47
C PHE A 67 13.65 -5.68 -13.03
N ARG A 68 13.43 -6.97 -13.31
CA ARG A 68 12.18 -7.71 -13.05
C ARG A 68 11.62 -7.51 -11.63
N LEU A 69 12.47 -7.69 -10.61
CA LEU A 69 12.03 -7.59 -9.21
C LEU A 69 11.47 -6.21 -8.87
N PHE A 70 12.11 -5.14 -9.35
CA PHE A 70 11.69 -3.77 -9.05
C PHE A 70 10.32 -3.47 -9.65
N THR A 71 10.08 -3.87 -10.90
CA THR A 71 8.80 -3.63 -11.58
C THR A 71 7.64 -4.39 -10.92
N TYR A 72 7.86 -5.66 -10.54
CA TYR A 72 6.82 -6.45 -9.86
C TYR A 72 6.46 -5.89 -8.47
N VAL A 73 7.47 -5.49 -7.69
CA VAL A 73 7.25 -4.88 -6.38
C VAL A 73 6.54 -3.54 -6.53
N ALA A 74 6.95 -2.69 -7.49
CA ALA A 74 6.29 -1.42 -7.74
C ALA A 74 4.82 -1.60 -8.15
N LEU A 75 4.51 -2.56 -9.03
CA LEU A 75 3.12 -2.87 -9.42
C LEU A 75 2.30 -3.40 -8.24
N GLY A 76 2.88 -4.26 -7.39
CA GLY A 76 2.22 -4.74 -6.17
C GLY A 76 1.91 -3.61 -5.19
N VAL A 77 2.85 -2.68 -5.01
CA VAL A 77 2.67 -1.48 -4.18
C VAL A 77 1.58 -0.58 -4.77
N LEU A 78 1.59 -0.32 -6.08
CA LEU A 78 0.55 0.46 -6.75
C LEU A 78 -0.84 -0.19 -6.58
N ALA A 79 -0.94 -1.51 -6.72
CA ALA A 79 -2.19 -2.23 -6.50
C ALA A 79 -2.67 -2.11 -5.04
N ALA A 80 -1.78 -2.29 -4.06
CA ALA A 80 -2.11 -2.10 -2.65
C ALA A 80 -2.60 -0.67 -2.36
N LEU A 81 -1.94 0.34 -2.93
CA LEU A 81 -2.34 1.74 -2.80
C LEU A 81 -3.67 2.04 -3.49
N ALA A 82 -3.93 1.44 -4.66
CA ALA A 82 -5.19 1.57 -5.37
C ALA A 82 -6.35 0.96 -4.56
N VAL A 83 -6.17 -0.24 -4.01
CA VAL A 83 -7.17 -0.87 -3.13
C VAL A 83 -7.40 0.00 -1.90
N TRP A 84 -6.36 0.57 -1.31
CA TRP A 84 -6.48 1.49 -0.18
C TRP A 84 -7.29 2.75 -0.55
N LEU A 85 -6.99 3.38 -1.70
CA LEU A 85 -7.71 4.55 -2.18
C LEU A 85 -9.17 4.24 -2.52
N VAL A 86 -9.47 3.09 -3.10
CA VAL A 86 -10.86 2.71 -3.41
C VAL A 86 -11.65 2.35 -2.16
N ALA A 87 -11.03 1.67 -1.19
CA ALA A 87 -11.70 1.23 0.03
C ALA A 87 -11.82 2.33 1.09
N PHE A 88 -10.85 3.25 1.16
CA PHE A 88 -10.76 4.28 2.22
C PHE A 88 -10.69 5.72 1.68
N GLY A 89 -10.72 5.92 0.37
CA GLY A 89 -10.67 7.25 -0.24
C GLY A 89 -11.98 8.03 -0.13
N PRO A 90 -11.96 9.32 -0.49
CA PRO A 90 -13.15 10.16 -0.52
C PRO A 90 -14.10 9.63 -1.60
N GLY A 91 -15.29 9.21 -1.18
CA GLY A 91 -16.45 8.98 -2.04
C GLY A 91 -17.48 10.08 -1.86
#